data_AF-A0A2E2FGI6-F1
#
_entry.id   AF-A0A2E2FGI6-F1
#
_cell.length_a   1.000
_cell.length_b   1.000
_cell.length_c   1.000
_cell.angle_alpha   90.00
_cell.angle_beta   90.00
_cell.angle_gamma   90.00
#
_symmetry.space_group_name_H-M   'P 1'
#
loop_
_entity.id
_entity.type
_entity.pdbx_description
1 polymer ?
#
loop_
_entity_poly.entity_id
_entity_poly.type
_entity_poly.pdbx_seq_one_letter_code
_entity_poly.pdbx_strand_id
1 'polypeptide(L)' 'MCKVRKALETKGLKICCKGSRKDVYPFGRMLVGFNAYLLRKGERATNNDILNIFEDEDDFSTLSTVAEQENYYEEWFVSL' A
#
# COMPACT_ATOMS: atom_id res chain seq x y z
N MET A 1 2.83 -8.42 -7.33
CA MET A 1 1.52 -8.39 -6.63
C MET A 1 0.45 -7.57 -7.38
N CYS A 2 0.78 -6.42 -7.97
CA CYS A 2 -0.22 -5.54 -8.61
C CYS A 2 -1.04 -6.20 -9.74
N LYS A 3 -0.46 -7.09 -10.56
CA LYS A 3 -1.20 -7.80 -11.62
C LYS A 3 -2.30 -8.72 -11.08
N VAL A 4 -2.02 -9.43 -9.98
CA VAL A 4 -3.00 -10.33 -9.34
C VAL A 4 -4.11 -9.51 -8.70
N ARG A 5 -3.77 -8.42 -7.98
CA ARG A 5 -4.76 -7.50 -7.40
C ARG A 5 -5.67 -6.91 -8.48
N LYS A 6 -5.12 -6.36 -9.57
CA LYS A 6 -5.90 -5.84 -10.70
C LYS A 6 -6.87 -6.89 -11.28
N ALA A 7 -6.43 -8.14 -11.42
CA ALA A 7 -7.31 -9.22 -11.89
C ALA A 7 -8.43 -9.59 -10.89
N LEU A 8 -8.18 -9.50 -9.58
CA LEU A 8 -9.19 -9.74 -8.55
C LEU A 8 -10.17 -8.57 -8.43
N GLU A 9 -9.68 -7.34 -8.57
CA GLU A 9 -10.50 -6.12 -8.59
C GLU A 9 -11.56 -6.17 -9.70
N THR A 10 -11.22 -6.70 -10.89
CA THR A 10 -12.21 -6.89 -11.98
C THR A 10 -13.34 -7.88 -11.62
N LYS A 11 -13.17 -8.65 -10.56
CA LYS A 11 -14.16 -9.60 -10.01
C LYS A 11 -14.83 -9.07 -8.74
N GLY A 12 -14.56 -7.81 -8.36
CA GLY A 12 -15.05 -7.23 -7.11
C GLY A 12 -14.37 -7.78 -5.86
N LEU A 13 -13.22 -8.44 -5.99
CA LEU A 13 -12.48 -9.04 -4.88
C LEU A 13 -11.31 -8.16 -4.45
N LYS A 14 -11.09 -8.07 -3.13
CA LYS A 14 -9.92 -7.44 -2.51
C LYS A 14 -9.15 -8.46 -1.68
N ILE A 15 -7.84 -8.28 -1.56
CA ILE A 15 -6.98 -9.11 -0.70
C ILE A 15 -6.84 -8.40 0.65
N CYS A 16 -7.13 -9.09 1.75
CA CYS A 16 -7.08 -8.53 3.11
C CYS A 16 -5.67 -8.65 3.71
N CYS A 17 -4.68 -8.03 3.06
CA CYS A 17 -3.33 -7.94 3.59
C CYS A 17 -2.84 -6.49 3.57
N LYS A 18 -1.88 -6.15 4.44
CA LYS A 18 -1.38 -4.76 4.58
C LYS A 18 -0.84 -4.18 3.28
N GLY A 19 -0.31 -5.01 2.38
CA GLY A 19 0.13 -4.60 1.04
C GLY A 19 -0.99 -4.09 0.12
N SER A 20 -2.24 -4.31 0.48
CA SER A 20 -3.43 -3.83 -0.25
C SER A 20 -4.03 -2.56 0.35
N ARG A 21 -3.44 -1.99 1.41
CA ARG A 21 -3.87 -0.71 1.97
C ARG A 21 -3.53 0.46 1.05
N LYS A 22 -4.36 1.51 1.06
CA LYS A 22 -4.13 2.76 0.33
C LYS A 22 -2.82 3.45 0.70
N ASP A 23 -2.43 3.37 1.97
CA ASP A 23 -1.36 4.12 2.59
C ASP A 23 -0.08 3.30 2.73
N VAL A 24 0.02 2.14 2.07
CA VAL A 24 1.23 1.32 2.06
C VAL A 24 1.89 1.36 0.70
N TYR A 25 3.19 1.61 0.65
CA TYR A 25 3.93 1.68 -0.62
C TYR A 25 5.36 1.14 -0.52
N PRO A 26 5.88 0.45 -1.55
CA PRO A 26 7.24 -0.08 -1.56
C PRO A 26 8.31 1.01 -1.59
N PHE A 27 9.51 0.68 -1.09
CA PHE A 27 10.67 1.57 -1.06
C PHE A 27 11.15 1.89 -2.48
N GLY A 28 11.09 3.13 -2.96
CA GLY A 28 11.81 3.54 -4.18
C GLY A 28 11.68 2.57 -5.38
N ARG A 29 10.48 2.00 -5.59
CA ARG A 29 10.15 0.95 -6.59
C ARG A 29 10.75 -0.46 -6.35
N MET A 30 11.51 -0.67 -5.29
CA MET A 30 12.08 -1.96 -4.90
C MET A 30 11.52 -2.44 -3.56
N LEU A 31 11.09 -3.69 -3.51
CA LEU A 31 10.76 -4.36 -2.24
C LEU A 31 12.04 -4.91 -1.62
N VAL A 32 12.36 -4.48 -0.39
CA VAL A 32 13.39 -5.14 0.42
C VAL A 32 12.68 -6.26 1.20
N GLY A 33 12.79 -7.48 0.68
CA GLY A 33 12.02 -8.62 1.18
C GLY A 33 10.51 -8.40 0.98
N PHE A 34 9.74 -8.52 2.06
CA PHE A 34 8.29 -8.29 2.07
C PHE A 34 7.89 -7.00 2.78
N ASN A 35 8.83 -6.06 2.90
CA ASN A 35 8.63 -4.86 3.68
C ASN A 35 8.27 -3.65 2.80
N ALA A 36 7.38 -2.81 3.32
CA ALA A 36 6.95 -1.54 2.71
C ALA A 36 6.78 -0.47 3.79
N TYR A 37 6.64 0.78 3.37
CA TYR A 37 6.35 1.89 4.27
C TYR A 37 4.85 2.13 4.41
N LEU A 38 4.42 2.41 5.63
CA LEU A 38 3.18 3.13 5.92
C LEU A 38 3.42 4.63 5.69
N LEU A 39 2.57 5.24 4.88
CA LEU A 39 2.68 6.63 4.46
C LEU A 39 1.66 7.50 5.20
N ARG A 40 2.06 8.72 5.55
CA ARG A 40 1.18 9.76 6.09
C ARG A 40 1.49 11.07 5.37
N LYS A 41 0.47 11.72 4.82
CA LYS A 41 0.63 13.00 4.10
C LYS A 41 1.27 14.06 5.01
N GLY A 42 2.19 14.84 4.47
CA GLY A 42 2.95 15.85 5.22
C GLY A 42 4.13 15.30 6.02
N GLU A 43 4.35 13.98 6.02
CA GLU A 43 5.38 13.33 6.80
C GLU A 43 6.29 12.45 5.93
N ARG A 44 7.60 12.55 6.15
CA ARG A 44 8.57 11.62 5.55
C ARG A 44 8.49 10.28 6.26
N ALA A 45 8.35 9.20 5.50
CA ALA A 45 8.39 7.85 6.04
C ALA A 45 9.76 7.55 6.67
N THR A 46 9.73 6.85 7.81
CA THR A 46 10.92 6.49 8.59
C THR A 46 11.01 4.99 8.80
N ASN A 47 12.12 4.51 9.38
CA ASN A 47 12.28 3.09 9.72
C ASN A 47 11.20 2.55 10.69
N ASN A 48 10.53 3.43 11.45
CA ASN A 48 9.43 3.06 12.33
C ASN A 48 8.13 2.78 11.58
N ASP A 49 8.04 3.18 10.31
CA ASP A 49 6.87 3.00 9.46
C ASP A 49 6.96 1.75 8.58
N ILE A 50 7.98 0.91 8.80
CA ILE A 50 8.20 -0.32 8.04
C ILE A 50 7.25 -1.40 8.54
N LEU A 51 6.54 -2.04 7.61
CA LEU A 51 5.66 -3.18 7.89
C LEU A 51 5.82 -4.28 6.85
N ASN A 52 5.39 -5.49 7.20
CA ASN A 52 5.32 -6.62 6.27
C ASN A 52 3.99 -6.60 5.50
N ILE A 53 4.06 -6.63 4.18
CA ILE A 53 2.89 -6.50 3.29
C ILE A 53 1.94 -7.70 3.30
N PHE A 54 2.39 -8.85 3.81
CA PHE A 54 1.61 -10.09 3.89
C PHE A 54 0.94 -10.29 5.24
N GLU A 55 1.18 -9.42 6.22
CA GLU A 55 0.38 -9.42 7.44
C GLU A 55 -1.08 -9.12 7.12
N ASP A 56 -1.97 -9.70 7.93
CA ASP A 56 -3.40 -9.51 7.81
C ASP A 56 -3.78 -8.03 8.01
N GLU A 57 -4.80 -7.61 7.29
CA GLU A 57 -5.43 -6.30 7.47
C GLU A 57 -6.90 -6.48 7.84
N ASP A 58 -7.20 -6.22 9.10
CA ASP A 58 -8.54 -6.37 9.67
C ASP A 58 -9.41 -5.13 9.42
N ASP A 59 -8.82 -3.95 9.19
CA ASP A 59 -9.56 -2.75 8.86
C ASP A 59 -9.80 -2.64 7.35
N PHE A 60 -10.93 -3.19 6.92
CA PHE A 60 -11.38 -3.14 5.52
C PHE A 60 -11.49 -1.73 4.94
N SER A 61 -11.61 -0.68 5.76
CA SER A 61 -11.68 0.71 5.29
C SER A 61 -10.35 1.23 4.73
N THR A 62 -9.24 0.55 5.06
CA THR A 62 -7.91 0.88 4.57
C THR A 62 -7.59 0.21 3.24
N LEU A 63 -8.30 -0.87 2.90
CA LEU A 63 -8.06 -1.66 1.69
C LEU A 63 -8.51 -0.93 0.42
N SER A 64 -7.61 -0.83 -0.54
CA SER A 64 -7.81 -0.06 -1.75
C SER A 64 -7.54 -0.86 -3.01
N THR A 65 -8.05 -0.34 -4.13
CA THR A 65 -7.60 -0.72 -5.45
C THR A 65 -6.13 -0.33 -5.66
N VAL A 66 -5.49 -0.94 -6.65
CA VAL A 66 -4.13 -0.52 -7.05
C VAL A 66 -4.09 0.94 -7.48
N ALA A 67 -5.12 1.42 -8.19
CA ALA A 67 -5.18 2.81 -8.65
C ALA A 67 -5.29 3.81 -7.49
N GLU A 68 -6.12 3.52 -6.48
CA GLU A 68 -6.23 4.37 -5.27
C GLU A 68 -4.92 4.41 -4.47
N GLN A 69 -4.20 3.29 -4.39
CA GLN A 69 -2.90 3.23 -3.73
C GLN A 69 -1.83 4.03 -4.50
N GLU A 70 -1.84 3.95 -5.84
CA GLU A 70 -0.98 4.76 -6.71
C GLU A 70 -1.26 6.26 -6.53
N ASN A 71 -2.53 6.67 -6.55
CA ASN A 71 -2.93 8.06 -6.32
C ASN A 71 -2.52 8.56 -4.92
N TYR A 72 -2.73 7.75 -3.88
CA TYR A 72 -2.34 8.14 -2.52
C TYR A 72 -0.84 8.37 -2.41
N TYR A 73 -0.03 7.55 -3.06
CA TYR A 73 1.42 7.73 -3.11
C TYR A 73 1.81 9.05 -3.80
N GLU A 74 1.16 9.39 -4.92
CA GLU A 74 1.42 10.66 -5.62
C GLU A 74 1.04 11.86 -4.74
N GLU A 75 -0.12 11.81 -4.09
CA GLU A 75 -0.56 12.85 -3.14
C GLU A 75 0.37 12.98 -1.94
N TRP A 76 0.83 11.84 -1.39
CA TRP A 76 1.84 11.82 -0.33
C TRP A 76 3.13 12.47 -0.80
N PHE A 77 3.65 12.09 -1.97
CA PHE A 77 4.90 12.62 -2.52
C PHE A 77 4.85 14.14 -2.73
N VAL A 78 3.72 14.67 -3.20
CA VAL A 78 3.49 16.12 -3.35
C VAL A 78 3.40 16.84 -2.00
N SER A 79 2.97 16.15 -0.95
CA SER A 79 2.82 16.71 0.40
C SER A 79 4.12 16.75 1.24
N LEU A 80 5.22 16.19 0.74
CA LEU A 80 6.50 16.04 1.45
C LEU A 80 7.34 17.31 1.61
#